data_AF-A0A3N5H5U1-F1
#
_entry.id   AF-A0A3N5H5U1-F1
#
_cell.length_a   1.000
_cell.length_b   1.000
_cell.length_c   1.000
_cell.angle_alpha   90.00
_cell.angle_beta   90.00
_cell.angle_gamma   90.00
#
_symmetry.space_group_name_H-M   'P 1'
#
loop_
_entity.id
_entity.type
_entity.pdbx_description
1 polymer ?
#
loop_
_entity_poly.entity_id
_entity_poly.type
_entity_poly.pdbx_seq_one_letter_code
_entity_poly.pdbx_strand_id
1 'polypeptide(L)'
;TMAISGALAGLMAVNEILGVQHRLVLGFVGGAGFVGIAVALMGRSHPVGIVLAALLFGLLYQGGSELSFAKPEINRDMIVVIQGLVILFMGALEYAFRPALSALFFKPGD
;
A
#
# COMPACT_ATOMS: atom_id res chain seq x y z
N THR A 1 -10.03 -18.25 10.30
CA THR A 1 -8.88 -17.63 9.61
C THR A 1 -9.17 -17.10 8.21
N MET A 2 -10.16 -17.59 7.46
CA MET A 2 -10.63 -16.88 6.24
C MET A 2 -11.89 -16.03 6.45
N ALA A 3 -12.73 -16.41 7.42
CA ALA A 3 -13.95 -15.65 7.74
C ALA A 3 -13.64 -14.23 8.28
N ILE A 4 -12.59 -14.09 9.10
CA ILE A 4 -12.20 -12.80 9.70
C ILE A 4 -11.62 -11.85 8.65
N SER A 5 -10.76 -12.34 7.76
CA SER A 5 -10.21 -11.52 6.66
C SER A 5 -11.28 -11.09 5.68
N GLY A 6 -12.23 -11.97 5.35
CA GLY A 6 -13.40 -11.64 4.53
C GLY A 6 -14.29 -10.58 5.19
N ALA A 7 -14.52 -10.69 6.50
CA ALA A 7 -15.29 -9.68 7.25
C ALA A 7 -14.59 -8.30 7.24
N LEU A 8 -13.28 -8.25 7.45
CA LEU A 8 -12.51 -7.00 7.40
C LEU A 8 -12.47 -6.37 6.00
N ALA A 9 -12.30 -7.18 4.96
CA ALA A 9 -12.38 -6.71 3.57
C ALA A 9 -13.78 -6.18 3.22
N GLY A 10 -14.83 -6.84 3.74
CA GLY A 10 -16.21 -6.38 3.61
C GLY A 10 -16.44 -5.03 4.30
N LEU A 11 -15.93 -4.83 5.51
CA LEU A 11 -16.05 -3.55 6.23
C LEU A 11 -15.39 -2.39 5.48
N MET A 12 -14.24 -2.65 4.86
CA MET A 12 -13.58 -1.66 4.01
C MET A 12 -14.44 -1.28 2.80
N ALA A 13 -15.01 -2.26 2.10
CA ALA A 13 -15.88 -2.01 0.94
C ALA A 13 -17.19 -1.28 1.30
N VAL A 14 -17.78 -1.60 2.46
CA VAL A 14 -19.00 -0.94 2.94
C VAL A 14 -18.78 0.54 3.24
N ASN A 15 -17.59 0.91 3.72
CA ASN A 15 -17.24 2.30 4.02
C ASN A 15 -17.29 3.20 2.76
N GLU A 16 -16.81 2.70 1.61
CA GLU A 16 -16.78 3.46 0.36
C GLU A 16 -18.20 3.72 -0.22
N ILE A 17 -19.09 2.73 -0.10
CA ILE A 17 -20.47 2.80 -0.62
C ILE A 17 -21.35 3.70 0.26
N LEU A 18 -21.32 3.48 1.58
CA LEU A 18 -22.19 4.19 2.53
C LEU A 18 -21.62 5.54 2.96
N GLY A 19 -20.31 5.74 2.88
CA GLY A 19 -19.64 6.95 3.36
C GLY A 19 -19.41 8.00 2.28
N VAL A 20 -18.65 7.65 1.23
CA VAL A 20 -18.16 8.65 0.27
C VAL A 20 -19.15 8.83 -0.87
N GLN A 21 -19.53 7.75 -1.54
CA GLN A 21 -20.20 7.85 -2.83
C GLN A 21 -21.74 7.92 -2.71
N HIS A 22 -22.31 7.42 -1.61
CA HIS A 22 -23.77 7.30 -1.36
C HIS A 22 -24.55 6.65 -2.52
N ARG A 23 -23.84 6.00 -3.44
CA ARG A 23 -24.34 5.42 -4.69
C ARG A 23 -23.40 4.29 -5.07
N LEU A 24 -23.95 3.27 -5.71
CA LEU A 24 -23.16 2.10 -6.12
C LEU A 24 -22.44 2.42 -7.43
N VAL A 25 -21.16 2.77 -7.34
CA VAL A 25 -20.31 2.99 -8.52
C VAL A 25 -19.63 1.68 -8.90
N LEU A 26 -19.68 1.33 -10.19
CA LEU A 26 -19.00 0.15 -10.72
C LEU A 26 -17.48 0.28 -10.50
N GLY A 27 -16.88 -0.75 -9.91
CA GLY A 27 -15.42 -0.80 -9.72
C GLY A 27 -14.89 0.06 -8.56
N PHE A 28 -15.70 0.37 -7.54
CA PHE A 28 -15.27 1.18 -6.39
C PHE A 28 -14.09 0.56 -5.58
N VAL A 29 -13.93 -0.77 -5.60
CA VAL A 29 -12.76 -1.47 -5.00
C VAL A 29 -11.60 -1.64 -6.01
N GLY A 30 -11.75 -1.09 -7.21
CA GLY A 30 -10.78 -1.24 -8.30
C GLY A 30 -9.37 -0.83 -7.86
N GLY A 31 -8.43 -1.77 -7.94
CA GLY A 31 -7.03 -1.54 -7.58
C GLY A 31 -6.67 -1.70 -6.10
N ALA A 32 -7.62 -1.70 -5.16
CA ALA A 32 -7.32 -1.83 -3.73
C ALA A 32 -6.67 -3.18 -3.39
N GLY A 33 -7.11 -4.27 -4.05
CA GLY A 33 -6.49 -5.60 -3.89
C GLY A 33 -5.06 -5.67 -4.44
N PHE A 34 -4.78 -4.99 -5.56
CA PHE A 34 -3.44 -4.94 -6.16
C PHE A 34 -2.45 -4.21 -5.24
N VAL A 35 -2.86 -3.06 -4.71
CA VAL A 35 -2.08 -2.33 -3.71
C VAL A 35 -1.92 -3.15 -2.43
N GLY A 36 -2.97 -3.87 -2.00
CA GLY A 36 -2.92 -4.75 -0.84
C GLY A 36 -1.87 -5.86 -0.93
N ILE A 37 -1.66 -6.44 -2.11
CA ILE A 37 -0.59 -7.43 -2.35
C ILE A 37 0.78 -6.77 -2.12
N ALA A 38 0.99 -5.58 -2.69
CA ALA A 38 2.26 -4.88 -2.55
C ALA A 38 2.55 -4.50 -1.09
N VAL A 39 1.55 -4.01 -0.36
CA VAL A 39 1.63 -3.69 1.07
C VAL A 39 1.95 -4.94 1.92
N ALA A 40 1.37 -6.09 1.58
CA ALA A 40 1.64 -7.34 2.28
C ALA A 40 3.09 -7.80 2.10
N LEU A 41 3.63 -7.69 0.87
CA LEU A 41 5.03 -7.98 0.57
C LEU A 41 5.97 -7.02 1.28
N MET A 42 5.64 -5.73 1.25
CA MET A 42 6.36 -4.66 1.93
C MET A 42 6.51 -4.91 3.44
N GLY A 43 5.44 -5.40 4.08
CA GLY A 43 5.43 -5.72 5.50
C GLY A 43 6.18 -7.00 5.88
N ARG A 44 6.69 -7.78 4.91
CA ARG A 44 7.35 -9.09 5.13
C ARG A 44 6.53 -10.06 6.00
N SER A 45 5.21 -10.05 5.86
CA SER A 45 4.27 -10.80 6.72
C SER A 45 4.33 -10.45 8.22
N HIS A 46 5.02 -9.37 8.61
CA HIS A 46 5.03 -8.86 9.97
C HIS A 46 3.86 -7.88 10.17
N PRO A 47 2.97 -8.09 11.17
CA PRO A 47 1.74 -7.31 11.31
C PRO A 47 2.01 -5.81 11.46
N VAL A 48 3.06 -5.42 12.19
CA VAL A 48 3.43 -4.00 12.37
C VAL A 48 3.91 -3.38 11.04
N GLY A 49 4.64 -4.14 10.22
CA GLY A 49 5.11 -3.64 8.92
C GLY A 49 3.97 -3.42 7.94
N ILE A 50 2.99 -4.33 7.94
CA ILE A 50 1.78 -4.22 7.14
C ILE A 50 0.96 -2.98 7.52
N VAL A 51 0.78 -2.71 8.82
CA VAL A 51 0.01 -1.54 9.29
C VAL A 51 0.69 -0.24 8.87
N LEU A 52 2.02 -0.12 9.06
CA LEU A 52 2.76 1.08 8.65
C LEU A 52 2.71 1.30 7.13
N ALA A 53 2.89 0.24 6.35
CA ALA A 53 2.78 0.30 4.90
C ALA A 53 1.36 0.65 4.44
N ALA A 54 0.32 0.03 5.02
CA ALA A 54 -1.07 0.35 4.71
C ALA A 54 -1.40 1.82 5.02
N LEU A 55 -0.87 2.37 6.12
CA LEU A 55 -1.05 3.76 6.49
C LEU A 55 -0.39 4.71 5.48
N LEU A 56 0.85 4.43 5.06
CA LEU A 56 1.53 5.21 4.03
C LEU A 56 0.72 5.22 2.72
N PHE A 57 0.27 4.06 2.25
CA PHE A 57 -0.50 3.97 1.01
C PHE A 57 -1.86 4.63 1.11
N GLY A 58 -2.53 4.53 2.27
CA GLY A 58 -3.79 5.23 2.55
C GLY A 58 -3.62 6.75 2.53
N LEU A 59 -2.55 7.27 3.15
CA LEU A 59 -2.23 8.70 3.13
C LEU A 59 -1.93 9.20 1.71
N LEU A 60 -1.17 8.45 0.91
CA LEU A 60 -0.87 8.83 -0.47
C LEU A 60 -2.14 8.84 -1.33
N TYR A 61 -3.02 7.86 -1.14
CA TYR A 61 -4.27 7.77 -1.90
C TYR A 61 -5.23 8.91 -1.56
N GLN A 62 -5.53 9.10 -0.27
CA GLN A 62 -6.46 10.13 0.19
C GLN A 62 -5.88 11.55 0.01
N GLY A 63 -4.64 11.75 0.45
CA GLY A 63 -3.95 13.04 0.33
C GLY A 63 -3.69 13.43 -1.13
N GLY A 64 -3.39 12.46 -2.00
CA GLY A 64 -3.27 12.74 -3.42
C GLY A 64 -4.63 13.02 -4.07
N SER A 65 -5.72 12.38 -3.63
CA SER A 65 -7.08 12.71 -4.06
C SER A 65 -7.41 14.18 -3.73
N GLU A 66 -7.16 14.62 -2.49
CA GLU A 66 -7.35 16.02 -2.09
C GLU A 66 -6.46 16.98 -2.88
N LEU A 67 -5.20 16.61 -3.11
CA LEU A 67 -4.26 17.43 -3.86
C LEU A 67 -4.67 17.58 -5.33
N SER A 68 -5.28 16.54 -5.91
CA SER A 68 -5.82 16.59 -7.27
C SER A 68 -7.01 17.54 -7.40
N PHE A 69 -7.79 17.71 -6.33
CA PHE A 69 -8.82 18.76 -6.28
C PHE A 69 -8.24 20.16 -6.11
N ALA A 70 -7.19 20.32 -5.29
CA ALA A 70 -6.60 21.62 -4.99
C ALA A 70 -5.68 22.15 -6.12
N LYS A 71 -5.03 21.26 -6.87
CA LYS A 71 -4.12 21.60 -7.97
C LYS A 71 -4.47 20.79 -9.23
N PRO A 72 -5.06 21.43 -10.26
CA PRO A 72 -5.45 20.75 -11.51
C PRO A 72 -4.30 20.08 -12.28
N GLU A 73 -3.05 20.50 -12.00
CA GLU A 73 -1.84 19.93 -12.60
C GLU A 73 -1.52 18.53 -12.07
N ILE A 74 -2.08 18.13 -10.92
CA ILE A 74 -1.82 16.85 -10.28
C ILE A 74 -3.05 15.96 -10.47
N ASN A 75 -2.94 14.94 -11.31
CA ASN A 75 -4.03 13.97 -11.52
C ASN A 75 -3.83 12.71 -10.66
N ARG A 76 -4.91 11.97 -10.40
CA ARG A 76 -4.88 10.70 -9.65
C ARG A 76 -3.91 9.68 -10.22
N ASP A 77 -3.72 9.67 -11.53
CA ASP A 77 -2.77 8.77 -12.20
C ASP A 77 -1.32 9.00 -11.73
N MET A 78 -0.96 10.24 -11.39
CA MET A 78 0.38 10.55 -10.86
C MET A 78 0.58 9.90 -9.48
N ILE A 79 -0.45 9.82 -8.65
CA ILE A 79 -0.39 9.16 -7.33
C ILE A 79 -0.13 7.66 -7.54
N VAL A 80 -0.81 7.04 -8.50
CA VAL A 80 -0.63 5.62 -8.82
C VAL A 80 0.81 5.36 -9.31
N VAL A 81 1.37 6.25 -10.12
CA VAL A 81 2.78 6.16 -10.55
C VAL A 81 3.73 6.29 -9.35
N ILE A 82 3.49 7.22 -8.44
CA ILE A 82 4.28 7.37 -7.20
C ILE A 82 4.20 6.10 -6.35
N GLN A 83 3.00 5.56 -6.15
CA GLN A 83 2.81 4.29 -5.44
C GLN A 83 3.57 3.15 -6.11
N GLY A 84 3.53 3.05 -7.45
CA GLY A 84 4.30 2.07 -8.23
C GLY A 84 5.82 2.23 -8.05
N LEU A 85 6.32 3.46 -8.07
CA LEU A 85 7.74 3.76 -7.81
C LEU A 85 8.15 3.36 -6.40
N VAL A 86 7.32 3.63 -5.39
CA VAL A 86 7.56 3.21 -4.00
C VAL A 86 7.66 1.68 -3.90
N ILE A 87 6.76 0.95 -4.56
CA ILE A 87 6.79 -0.51 -4.60
C ILE A 87 8.08 -1.00 -5.29
N LEU A 88 8.43 -0.41 -6.44
CA LEU A 88 9.63 -0.75 -7.18
C LEU A 88 10.90 -0.53 -6.37
N PHE A 89 11.06 0.65 -5.76
CA PHE A 89 12.22 0.98 -4.95
C PHE A 89 12.31 0.11 -3.70
N MET A 90 11.19 -0.16 -3.04
CA MET A 90 11.19 -1.01 -1.85
C MET A 90 11.53 -2.46 -2.19
N GLY A 91 11.00 -3.00 -3.29
CA GLY A 91 11.41 -4.31 -3.80
C GLY A 91 12.89 -4.36 -4.16
N ALA A 92 13.42 -3.33 -4.84
CA ALA A 92 14.84 -3.25 -5.20
C ALA A 92 15.76 -3.13 -3.98
N LEU A 93 15.38 -2.32 -2.99
CA LEU A 93 16.10 -2.16 -1.72
C LEU A 93 16.17 -3.47 -0.95
N GLU A 94 15.12 -4.31 -0.98
CA GLU A 94 15.16 -5.63 -0.35
C GLU A 94 16.28 -6.51 -0.93
N TYR A 95 16.45 -6.53 -2.26
CA TYR A 95 17.53 -7.27 -2.90
C TYR A 95 18.91 -6.62 -2.70
N ALA A 96 18.97 -5.29 -2.66
CA ALA A 96 20.23 -4.55 -2.46
C ALA A 96 20.74 -4.59 -1.01
N PHE A 97 19.87 -4.65 -0.01
CA PHE A 97 20.26 -4.73 1.41
C PHE A 97 20.67 -6.13 1.85
N ARG A 98 20.25 -7.19 1.14
CA ARG A 98 20.67 -8.58 1.45
C ARG A 98 22.19 -8.77 1.52
N PRO A 99 22.99 -8.34 0.51
CA PRO A 99 24.45 -8.46 0.59
C PRO A 99 25.08 -7.52 1.63
N ALA A 100 24.52 -6.32 1.83
CA ALA A 100 25.04 -5.36 2.81
C ALA A 100 24.81 -5.84 4.26
N LEU A 101 23.65 -6.42 4.56
CA LEU A 101 23.34 -7.01 5.86
C LEU A 101 24.09 -8.33 6.09
N SER A 102 24.28 -9.17 5.07
CA SER A 102 25.08 -10.39 5.21
C SER A 102 26.55 -10.07 5.46
N ALA A 103 27.09 -9.04 4.81
CA ALA A 103 28.47 -8.59 5.03
C ALA A 103 28.67 -7.96 6.42
N LEU A 104 27.65 -7.31 6.98
CA LEU A 104 27.71 -6.70 8.31
C LEU A 104 27.57 -7.73 9.45
N PHE A 105 26.78 -8.80 9.23
CA PHE A 105 26.58 -9.86 10.22
C PHE A 105 27.64 -10.97 10.16
N PHE A 106 28.25 -11.24 9.00
CA PHE A 106 29.49 -12.02 8.92
C PHE A 106 30.69 -11.12 9.18
N LYS A 107 30.82 -10.64 10.43
CA LYS A 107 32.13 -10.28 10.94
C LYS A 107 32.87 -11.60 11.19
N PRO A 108 34.04 -11.85 10.57
CA PRO A 108 34.85 -13.01 10.90
C PRO A 108 35.33 -12.83 12.35
N GLY A 109 34.71 -13.59 13.24
CA GLY A 109 35.13 -13.82 14.61
C GLY A 109 35.02 -15.31 14.82
N ASP A 110 36.19 -15.96 14.71
CA ASP A 110 36.54 -17.35 14.99
C ASP A 110 36.27 -18.40 13.87
#